data_AF-A0A1G9C1W2-F1
#
_entry.id   AF-A0A1G9C1W2-F1
#
_cell.length_a   1.000
_cell.length_b   1.000
_cell.length_c   1.000
_cell.angle_alpha   90.00
_cell.angle_beta   90.00
_cell.angle_gamma   90.00
#
_symmetry.space_group_name_H-M   'P 1'
#
loop_
_entity.id
_entity.type
_entity.pdbx_description
1 polymer ?
#
loop_
_entity_poly.entity_id
_entity_poly.type
_entity_poly.pdbx_seq_one_letter_code
_entity_poly.pdbx_strand_id
1 'polypeptide(L)'
;MLTKTQSISARLAPDDYAYLMSIDRNGAVTQSEKIRELIAMARESVGVESFARSYIAAGETILPIRARYAGENQRSLLVEALMEMVAEGAAAIQACAGAEPMAPALEEKALPIAESFLERIFLITRQEQPHLARPEIAGQLKNKVGELSQPPEEFTNRGTEQ
;
A
#
# COMPACT_ATOMS: atom_id res chain seq x y z
N MET A 1 16.37 -21.52 -6.11
CA MET A 1 16.84 -21.50 -4.71
C MET A 1 15.79 -22.21 -3.87
N LEU A 2 16.14 -23.30 -3.18
CA LEU A 2 15.20 -23.98 -2.28
C LEU A 2 14.85 -23.05 -1.12
N THR A 3 13.56 -22.73 -0.98
CA THR A 3 13.00 -22.06 0.20
C THR A 3 13.38 -22.85 1.44
N LYS A 4 14.20 -22.27 2.33
CA LYS A 4 14.57 -22.91 3.59
C LYS A 4 13.30 -23.06 4.45
N THR A 5 12.78 -24.28 4.55
CA THR A 5 11.72 -24.60 5.50
C THR A 5 12.32 -24.59 6.91
N GLN A 6 11.92 -23.63 7.75
CA GLN A 6 12.29 -23.64 9.17
C GLN A 6 11.25 -24.43 9.95
N SER A 7 11.70 -25.36 10.79
CA SER A 7 10.83 -26.12 11.69
C SER A 7 10.69 -25.41 13.04
N ILE A 8 9.46 -25.23 13.50
CA ILE A 8 9.13 -24.62 14.80
C ILE A 8 8.41 -25.66 15.64
N SER A 9 8.82 -25.85 16.90
CA SER A 9 8.11 -26.66 17.88
C SER A 9 7.27 -25.77 18.80
N ALA A 10 5.97 -26.01 18.90
CA ALA A 10 5.07 -25.31 19.82
C ALA A 10 4.55 -26.28 20.89
N ARG A 11 4.35 -25.78 22.11
CA ARG A 11 3.68 -26.51 23.20
C ARG A 11 2.25 -26.01 23.29
N LEU A 12 1.30 -26.94 23.32
CA LEU A 12 -0.13 -26.67 23.45
C LEU A 12 -0.62 -27.22 24.78
N ALA A 13 -1.65 -26.59 25.36
CA ALA A 13 -2.38 -27.22 26.46
C ALA A 13 -3.03 -28.52 25.96
N PRO A 14 -3.28 -29.51 26.84
CA PRO A 14 -3.92 -30.77 26.45
C PRO A 14 -5.24 -30.58 25.72
N ASP A 15 -6.05 -29.62 26.16
CA ASP A 15 -7.36 -29.32 25.57
C ASP A 15 -7.23 -28.67 24.17
N ASP A 16 -6.26 -27.76 23.99
CA ASP A 16 -5.97 -27.14 22.69
C ASP A 16 -5.42 -28.15 21.68
N TYR A 17 -4.63 -29.11 22.15
CA TYR A 17 -4.13 -30.20 21.32
C TYR A 17 -5.27 -31.13 20.89
N ALA A 18 -6.16 -31.50 21.81
CA ALA A 18 -7.34 -32.30 21.50
C ALA A 18 -8.24 -31.58 20.48
N TYR A 19 -8.45 -30.28 20.67
CA TYR A 19 -9.18 -29.44 19.73
C TYR A 19 -8.52 -29.42 18.35
N LEU A 20 -7.21 -29.16 18.25
CA LEU A 20 -6.47 -29.16 17.00
C LEU A 20 -6.61 -30.50 16.25
N MET A 21 -6.53 -31.63 16.97
CA MET A 21 -6.66 -32.95 16.35
C MET A 21 -8.05 -33.20 15.78
N SER A 22 -9.09 -32.59 16.37
CA SER A 22 -10.49 -32.71 15.91
C SER A 22 -10.80 -31.94 14.62
N ILE A 23 -9.90 -31.07 14.15
CA ILE A 23 -10.12 -30.23 12.97
C ILE A 23 -9.81 -31.01 11.70
N ASP A 24 -10.83 -31.55 11.04
CA ASP A 24 -10.69 -32.15 9.72
C ASP A 24 -11.26 -31.19 8.66
N ARG A 25 -10.40 -30.29 8.16
CA ARG A 25 -10.76 -29.30 7.13
C ARG A 25 -9.70 -29.19 6.06
N ASN A 26 -10.14 -28.92 4.82
CA ASN A 26 -9.28 -28.66 3.65
C ASN A 26 -8.19 -29.73 3.39
N GLY A 27 -8.44 -30.98 3.79
CA GLY A 27 -7.51 -32.09 3.58
C GLY A 27 -6.27 -32.06 4.47
N ALA A 28 -6.24 -31.23 5.53
CA ALA A 28 -5.14 -31.23 6.49
C ALA A 28 -5.18 -32.51 7.36
N VAL A 29 -4.26 -33.44 7.12
CA VAL A 29 -4.22 -34.75 7.80
C VAL A 29 -3.19 -34.75 8.92
N THR A 30 -2.03 -34.15 8.67
CA THR A 30 -0.93 -34.13 9.64
C THR A 30 -1.07 -32.97 10.64
N GLN A 31 -0.46 -33.12 11.82
CA GLN A 31 -0.47 -32.07 12.84
C GLN A 31 0.07 -30.73 12.30
N SER A 32 1.14 -30.78 11.52
CA SER A 32 1.75 -29.58 10.91
C SER A 32 0.85 -28.95 9.84
N GLU A 33 0.05 -29.73 9.11
CA GLU A 33 -0.95 -29.19 8.18
C GLU A 33 -2.09 -28.53 8.94
N LYS A 34 -2.61 -29.19 9.99
CA LYS A 34 -3.69 -28.64 10.82
C LYS A 34 -3.29 -27.32 11.48
N ILE A 35 -2.05 -27.20 11.97
CA ILE A 35 -1.52 -25.94 12.50
C ILE A 35 -1.41 -24.87 11.41
N ARG A 36 -0.90 -25.22 10.22
CA ARG A 36 -0.79 -24.27 9.10
C ARG A 36 -2.16 -23.75 8.67
N GLU A 37 -3.14 -24.63 8.60
CA GLU A 37 -4.51 -24.28 8.27
C GLU A 37 -5.14 -23.37 9.34
N LEU A 38 -4.93 -23.68 10.61
CA LEU A 38 -5.44 -22.85 11.71
C LEU A 38 -4.80 -21.46 11.71
N ILE A 39 -3.51 -21.35 11.36
CA ILE A 39 -2.82 -20.07 11.15
C ILE A 39 -3.39 -19.33 9.93
N ALA A 40 -3.64 -20.03 8.82
CA ALA A 40 -4.25 -19.41 7.63
C ALA A 40 -5.65 -18.87 7.96
N MET A 41 -6.49 -19.67 8.62
CA MET A 41 -7.80 -19.27 9.11
C MET A 41 -7.72 -18.12 10.11
N ALA A 42 -6.75 -18.12 11.03
CA ALA A 42 -6.55 -17.00 11.96
C ALA A 42 -6.08 -15.72 11.23
N ARG A 43 -5.30 -15.84 10.15
CA ARG A 43 -4.95 -14.69 9.30
C ARG A 43 -6.15 -14.17 8.52
N GLU A 44 -7.08 -15.04 8.15
CA GLU A 44 -8.32 -14.67 7.44
C GLU A 44 -9.42 -14.14 8.38
N SER A 45 -9.51 -14.67 9.61
CA SER A 45 -10.57 -14.34 10.58
C SER A 45 -10.28 -13.11 11.44
N VAL A 46 -9.01 -12.80 11.67
CA VAL A 46 -8.58 -11.56 12.30
C VAL A 46 -8.49 -10.53 11.18
N GLY A 47 -9.60 -9.84 10.94
CA GLY A 47 -9.82 -8.92 9.81
C GLY A 47 -8.68 -7.93 9.57
N VAL A 48 -8.75 -7.27 8.41
CA VAL A 48 -7.74 -6.37 7.85
C VAL A 48 -7.65 -5.02 8.61
N GLU A 49 -7.87 -5.03 9.93
CA GLU A 49 -7.94 -3.87 10.81
C GLU A 49 -6.57 -3.21 11.05
N SER A 50 -5.49 -3.99 10.97
CA SER A 50 -4.12 -3.46 11.10
C SER A 50 -3.59 -3.00 9.75
N PHE A 51 -3.37 -1.69 9.61
CA PHE A 51 -2.78 -1.07 8.40
C PHE A 51 -1.53 -1.80 7.89
N ALA A 52 -0.65 -2.28 8.78
CA ALA A 52 0.55 -3.02 8.39
C ALA A 52 0.22 -4.33 7.66
N ARG A 53 -0.85 -5.04 8.07
CA ARG A 53 -1.31 -6.26 7.40
C ARG A 53 -1.97 -5.94 6.06
N SER A 54 -2.81 -4.90 6.04
CA SER A 54 -3.44 -4.38 4.82
C SER A 54 -2.39 -3.97 3.79
N TYR A 55 -1.31 -3.33 4.26
CA TYR A 55 -0.16 -2.94 3.45
C TYR A 55 0.59 -4.13 2.88
N ILE A 56 0.85 -5.17 3.70
CA ILE A 56 1.48 -6.40 3.22
C ILE A 56 0.60 -7.06 2.16
N ALA A 57 -0.71 -7.21 2.39
CA ALA A 57 -1.63 -7.84 1.45
C ALA A 57 -1.77 -7.04 0.13
N ALA A 58 -1.92 -5.72 0.23
CA ALA A 58 -1.94 -4.84 -0.94
C ALA A 58 -0.59 -4.87 -1.70
N GLY A 59 0.51 -4.89 -0.94
CA GLY A 59 1.87 -5.00 -1.47
C GLY A 59 2.12 -6.31 -2.21
N GLU A 60 1.65 -7.44 -1.69
CA GLU A 60 1.73 -8.76 -2.34
C GLU A 60 1.04 -8.77 -3.72
N THR A 61 -0.05 -8.00 -3.87
CA THR A 61 -0.78 -7.89 -5.14
C THR A 61 0.01 -7.11 -6.19
N ILE A 62 0.76 -6.09 -5.77
CA ILE A 62 1.60 -5.25 -6.64
C ILE A 62 3.00 -5.85 -6.84
N LEU A 63 3.43 -6.79 -5.99
CA LEU A 63 4.77 -7.36 -6.00
C LEU A 63 5.18 -7.97 -7.36
N PRO A 64 4.33 -8.74 -8.08
CA PRO A 64 4.70 -9.25 -9.40
C PRO A 64 4.92 -8.14 -10.43
N ILE A 65 4.15 -7.05 -10.33
CA ILE A 65 4.28 -5.88 -11.20
C ILE A 65 5.59 -5.15 -10.89
N ARG A 66 5.88 -4.89 -9.60
CA ARG A 66 7.16 -4.31 -9.15
C ARG A 66 8.36 -5.17 -9.57
N ALA A 67 8.27 -6.48 -9.47
CA ALA A 67 9.34 -7.39 -9.86
C ALA A 67 9.61 -7.36 -11.37
N ARG A 68 8.55 -7.35 -12.20
CA ARG A 68 8.67 -7.16 -13.65
C ARG A 68 9.30 -5.81 -13.97
N TYR A 69 8.83 -4.76 -13.31
CA TYR A 69 9.32 -3.40 -13.50
C TYR A 69 10.79 -3.23 -13.10
N ALA A 70 11.22 -3.87 -12.01
CA ALA A 70 12.61 -3.85 -11.56
C ALA A 70 13.59 -4.47 -12.56
N GLY A 71 13.11 -5.33 -13.47
CA GLY A 71 13.89 -5.90 -14.57
C GLY A 71 13.99 -4.99 -15.80
N GLU A 72 13.32 -3.84 -15.82
CA GLU A 72 13.40 -2.90 -16.94
C GLU A 72 14.67 -2.03 -16.87
N ASN A 73 15.25 -1.71 -18.03
CA ASN A 73 16.48 -0.91 -18.13
C ASN A 73 16.29 0.55 -17.71
N GLN A 74 15.07 1.08 -17.77
CA GLN A 74 14.79 2.48 -17.49
C GLN A 74 13.68 2.62 -16.45
N ARG A 75 14.08 2.80 -15.20
CA ARG A 75 13.19 3.04 -14.08
C ARG A 75 12.75 4.50 -14.04
N SER A 76 11.52 4.70 -13.59
CA SER A 76 10.78 5.95 -13.58
C SER A 76 10.28 6.17 -12.17
N LEU A 77 10.80 7.22 -11.52
CA LEU A 77 10.41 7.60 -10.17
C LEU A 77 8.91 7.89 -10.07
N LEU A 78 8.29 8.39 -11.16
CA LEU A 78 6.85 8.59 -11.23
C LEU A 78 6.07 7.27 -11.11
N VAL A 79 6.53 6.24 -11.81
CA VAL A 79 5.88 4.92 -11.82
C VAL A 79 6.06 4.24 -10.46
N GLU A 80 7.23 4.40 -9.83
CA GLU A 80 7.49 3.90 -8.48
C GLU A 80 6.62 4.59 -7.44
N ALA A 81 6.54 5.92 -7.48
CA ALA A 81 5.66 6.70 -6.60
C ALA A 81 4.19 6.29 -6.76
N LEU A 82 3.73 6.08 -8.00
CA LEU A 82 2.37 5.61 -8.27
C LEU A 82 2.12 4.22 -7.68
N MET A 83 3.01 3.26 -7.91
CA MET A 83 2.86 1.90 -7.38
C MET A 83 2.85 1.87 -5.84
N GLU A 84 3.57 2.78 -5.19
CA GLU A 84 3.56 2.93 -3.73
C GLU A 84 2.29 3.56 -3.20
N MET A 85 1.82 4.66 -3.82
CA MET A 85 0.55 5.28 -3.49
C MET A 85 -0.62 4.30 -3.62
N VAL A 86 -0.64 3.45 -4.66
CA VAL A 86 -1.71 2.44 -4.83
C VAL A 86 -1.65 1.38 -3.73
N ALA A 87 -0.45 0.90 -3.37
CA ALA A 87 -0.31 -0.10 -2.30
C ALA A 87 -0.76 0.46 -0.95
N GLU A 88 -0.30 1.67 -0.60
CA GLU A 88 -0.64 2.34 0.65
C GLU A 88 -2.11 2.77 0.70
N GLY A 89 -2.64 3.29 -0.41
CA GLY A 89 -4.04 3.69 -0.52
C GLY A 89 -4.97 2.49 -0.36
N ALA A 90 -4.66 1.36 -0.99
CA ALA A 90 -5.41 0.11 -0.79
C ALA A 90 -5.34 -0.36 0.67
N ALA A 91 -4.18 -0.24 1.31
CA ALA A 91 -4.01 -0.57 2.72
C ALA A 91 -4.86 0.33 3.64
N ALA A 92 -4.88 1.63 3.38
CA ALA A 92 -5.67 2.60 4.13
C ALA A 92 -7.17 2.32 4.02
N ILE A 93 -7.67 2.06 2.80
CA ILE A 93 -9.07 1.72 2.56
C ILE A 93 -9.47 0.46 3.33
N GLN A 94 -8.65 -0.60 3.23
CA GLN A 94 -8.93 -1.87 3.90
C GLN A 94 -8.87 -1.72 5.44
N ALA A 95 -7.91 -0.95 5.97
CA ALA A 95 -7.81 -0.69 7.40
C ALA A 95 -9.00 0.10 7.97
N CYS A 96 -9.69 0.87 7.13
CA CYS A 96 -10.87 1.66 7.51
C CYS A 96 -12.20 0.97 7.20
N ALA A 97 -12.20 -0.24 6.62
CA ALA A 97 -13.43 -0.89 6.14
C ALA A 97 -14.47 -1.18 7.25
N GLY A 98 -14.01 -1.29 8.51
CA GLY A 98 -14.88 -1.48 9.68
C GLY A 98 -15.12 -0.21 10.50
N ALA A 99 -14.65 0.96 10.07
CA ALA A 99 -14.76 2.20 10.82
C ALA A 99 -16.12 2.90 10.57
N GLU A 100 -16.77 3.32 11.64
CA GLU A 100 -17.98 4.15 11.59
C GLU A 100 -17.81 5.39 12.49
N PRO A 101 -17.72 6.62 11.94
CA PRO A 101 -17.76 6.96 10.51
C PRO A 101 -16.44 6.64 9.77
N MET A 102 -16.55 6.11 8.56
CA MET A 102 -15.38 5.72 7.74
C MET A 102 -14.57 6.91 7.24
N ALA A 103 -15.23 8.00 6.83
CA ALA A 103 -14.58 9.11 6.13
C ALA A 103 -13.47 9.80 6.94
N PRO A 104 -13.67 10.21 8.21
CA PRO A 104 -12.60 10.85 8.99
C PRO A 104 -11.41 9.91 9.23
N ALA A 105 -11.67 8.62 9.47
CA ALA A 105 -10.63 7.63 9.68
C ALA A 105 -9.81 7.39 8.40
N LEU A 106 -10.47 7.40 7.23
CA LEU A 106 -9.79 7.27 5.95
C LEU A 106 -8.98 8.52 5.63
N GLU A 107 -9.51 9.72 5.88
CA GLU A 107 -8.79 10.98 5.68
C GLU A 107 -7.48 11.01 6.49
N GLU A 108 -7.54 10.66 7.77
CA GLU A 108 -6.36 10.59 8.65
C GLU A 108 -5.28 9.64 8.10
N LYS A 109 -5.68 8.50 7.54
CA LYS A 109 -4.74 7.53 6.96
C LYS A 109 -4.28 7.89 5.55
N ALA A 110 -5.12 8.54 4.76
CA ALA A 110 -4.84 8.87 3.36
C ALA A 110 -3.96 10.13 3.23
N LEU A 111 -4.07 11.07 4.17
CA LEU A 111 -3.29 12.31 4.15
C LEU A 111 -1.77 12.08 4.03
N PRO A 112 -1.10 11.29 4.91
CA PRO A 112 0.34 11.08 4.80
C PRO A 112 0.76 10.38 3.50
N ILE A 113 -0.11 9.54 2.93
CA ILE A 113 0.13 8.86 1.65
C ILE A 113 0.09 9.88 0.50
N ALA A 114 -0.91 10.76 0.52
CA ALA A 114 -1.03 11.84 -0.45
C ALA A 114 0.15 12.83 -0.35
N GLU A 115 0.56 13.20 0.87
CA GLU A 115 1.73 14.04 1.12
C GLU A 115 3.00 13.41 0.55
N SER A 116 3.30 12.14 0.87
CA SER A 116 4.48 11.46 0.35
C SER A 116 4.48 11.36 -1.17
N PHE A 117 3.31 11.11 -1.78
CA PHE A 117 3.18 11.10 -3.23
C PHE A 117 3.49 12.48 -3.82
N LEU A 118 2.89 13.54 -3.29
CA LEU A 118 3.10 14.91 -3.75
C LEU A 118 4.57 15.35 -3.59
N GLU A 119 5.22 14.99 -2.48
CA GLU A 119 6.65 15.24 -2.27
C GLU A 119 7.50 14.61 -3.37
N ARG A 120 7.22 13.36 -3.76
CA ARG A 120 7.94 12.67 -4.84
C ARG A 120 7.72 13.34 -6.19
N ILE A 121 6.48 13.74 -6.48
CA ILE A 121 6.17 14.49 -7.71
C ILE A 121 6.91 15.81 -7.72
N PHE A 122 6.96 16.53 -6.60
CA PHE A 122 7.69 17.78 -6.47
C PHE A 122 9.21 17.58 -6.67
N LEU A 123 9.78 16.52 -6.11
CA LEU A 123 11.20 16.19 -6.34
C LEU A 123 11.49 15.94 -7.82
N ILE A 124 10.61 15.22 -8.53
CA ILE A 124 10.71 15.00 -9.98
C ILE A 124 10.69 16.34 -10.74
N THR A 125 9.84 17.29 -10.36
CA THR A 125 9.77 18.59 -11.04
C THR A 125 10.93 19.51 -10.72
N ARG A 126 11.66 19.31 -9.62
CA ARG A 126 12.85 20.12 -9.31
C ARG A 126 14.14 19.62 -9.94
N GLN A 127 14.19 18.35 -10.37
CA GLN A 127 15.39 17.78 -10.98
C GLN A 127 15.59 18.30 -12.41
N GLU A 128 16.85 18.59 -12.78
CA GLU A 128 17.21 18.94 -14.15
C GLU A 128 17.05 17.74 -15.09
N GLN A 129 17.44 16.55 -14.62
CA GLN A 129 17.31 15.28 -15.33
C GLN A 129 16.63 14.25 -14.40
N PRO A 130 15.30 14.29 -14.25
CA PRO A 130 14.61 13.32 -13.43
C PRO A 130 14.69 11.94 -14.06
N HIS A 131 14.84 10.92 -13.21
CA HIS A 131 14.80 9.52 -13.62
C HIS A 131 13.37 9.16 -13.99
N LEU A 132 13.00 9.44 -15.24
CA LEU A 132 11.74 9.10 -15.86
C LEU A 132 11.99 8.19 -17.07
N ALA A 133 11.05 7.28 -17.33
CA ALA A 133 11.06 6.48 -18.56
C ALA A 133 10.90 7.35 -19.83
N ARG A 134 10.26 8.50 -19.69
CA ARG A 134 9.99 9.46 -20.76
C ARG A 134 10.36 10.88 -20.31
N PRO A 135 11.46 11.46 -20.82
CA PRO A 135 11.92 12.78 -20.42
C PRO A 135 10.90 13.91 -20.63
N GLU A 136 10.06 13.80 -21.67
CA GLU A 136 9.01 14.77 -21.99
C GLU A 136 7.97 14.93 -20.87
N ILE A 137 7.75 13.88 -20.06
CA ILE A 137 6.84 13.92 -18.91
C ILE A 137 7.35 14.89 -17.86
N ALA A 138 8.66 15.06 -17.71
CA ALA A 138 9.23 16.03 -16.77
C ALA A 138 8.80 17.46 -17.11
N GLY A 139 8.80 17.81 -18.40
CA GLY A 139 8.39 19.13 -18.87
C GLY A 139 6.90 19.38 -18.62
N GLN A 140 6.06 18.38 -18.88
CA GLN A 140 4.63 18.45 -18.60
C GLN A 140 4.34 18.64 -17.11
N LEU A 141 5.00 17.87 -16.23
CA LEU A 141 4.85 17.98 -14.79
C LEU A 141 5.33 19.35 -14.28
N LYS A 142 6.48 19.85 -14.75
CA LYS A 142 7.01 21.18 -14.40
C LYS A 142 6.03 22.29 -14.77
N ASN A 143 5.51 22.27 -15.99
CA ASN A 143 4.53 23.26 -16.45
C ASN A 143 3.27 23.21 -15.59
N LYS A 144 2.74 22.01 -15.31
CA LYS A 144 1.50 21.86 -14.54
C LYS A 144 1.65 22.30 -13.09
N VAL A 145 2.77 21.99 -12.43
CA VAL A 145 3.04 22.46 -11.07
C VAL A 145 3.23 23.99 -11.06
N GLY A 146 3.85 24.56 -12.10
CA GLY A 146 3.97 26.00 -12.28
C GLY A 146 2.61 26.70 -12.37
N GLU A 147 1.69 26.19 -13.18
CA GLU A 147 0.30 26.69 -13.29
C GLU A 147 -0.43 26.66 -11.94
N LEU A 148 -0.32 25.55 -11.20
CA LEU A 148 -0.99 25.37 -9.91
C LEU A 148 -0.37 26.20 -8.77
N SER A 149 0.86 26.68 -8.95
CA SER A 149 1.55 27.53 -7.98
C SER A 149 1.26 29.02 -8.18
N GLN A 150 0.59 29.40 -9.28
CA GLN A 150 0.13 30.76 -9.50
C GLN A 150 -1.17 31.00 -8.72
N PRO A 151 -1.30 32.12 -7.99
CA PRO A 151 -2.57 32.47 -7.36
C PRO A 151 -3.66 32.63 -8.43
N PRO A 152 -4.91 32.23 -8.16
CA PRO A 152 -6.01 32.46 -9.10
C PRO A 152 -6.14 33.96 -9.38
N GLU A 153 -6.15 34.35 -10.66
CA GLU A 153 -6.20 35.77 -11.12
C GLU A 153 -7.52 36.51 -10.81
N GLU A 154 -8.38 35.98 -9.95
CA GLU A 154 -9.66 36.60 -9.61
C GLU A 154 -9.74 36.91 -8.12
N PHE A 155 -9.23 38.06 -7.67
CA PHE A 155 -9.80 38.84 -6.54
C PHE A 155 -9.24 40.28 -6.44
N THR A 156 -8.76 40.88 -7.53
CA THR A 156 -8.37 42.30 -7.57
C THR A 156 -9.14 43.05 -8.65
N ASN A 157 -10.46 43.22 -8.47
CA ASN A 157 -11.21 44.32 -9.08
C ASN A 157 -12.68 44.33 -8.62
N ARG A 158 -12.94 44.57 -7.33
CA ARG A 158 -14.19 45.21 -6.87
C ARG A 158 -13.92 45.97 -5.57
N GLY A 159 -13.82 47.29 -5.65
CA GLY A 159 -13.99 48.13 -4.46
C GLY A 159 -13.06 49.32 -4.31
N THR A 160 -13.00 50.21 -5.31
CA THR A 160 -12.72 51.64 -5.06
C THR A 160 -13.50 52.49 -6.05
N GLU A 161 -14.82 52.57 -5.85
CA GLU A 161 -15.61 53.73 -6.24
C GLU A 161 -16.62 53.99 -5.11
N GLN A 162 -16.28 54.92 -4.22
CA GLN A 162 -17.22 55.79 -3.49
C GLN A 162 -16.61 57.18 -3.46
#